data_AF-A0A662JC67-F1
#
_entry.id   AF-A0A662JC67-F1
#
_cell.length_a   1.000
_cell.length_b   1.000
_cell.length_c   1.000
_cell.angle_alpha   90.00
_cell.angle_beta   90.00
_cell.angle_gamma   90.00
#
_symmetry.space_group_name_H-M   'P 1'
#
loop_
_entity.id
_entity.type
_entity.pdbx_description
1 polymer ?
#
loop_
_entity_poly.entity_id
_entity_poly.type
_entity_poly.pdbx_seq_one_letter_code
_entity_poly.pdbx_strand_id
1 'polypeptide(L)'
;MAVIITLFGIEIPYPPLPYLKFDLAEIPSILTLGLFDVWCALCVASIHFVALSFLRGWILGPSMKYIAVVSMILGFYLGIRLRRESLSRAFIYGLLMAFVIRCASMSIANYVVLKFISPSFLNYGAECLSRFLNIDVREIGAMGLIVVFTAIFNVLHTLLSALPLYVLMRELKRRGIPWYEGL
;
A
#
# COMPACT_ATOMS: atom_id res chain seq x y z
N MET A 1 -13.68 -10.83 3.33
CA MET A 1 -12.32 -11.40 3.25
C MET A 1 -11.27 -10.47 3.84
N ALA A 2 -11.13 -9.21 3.42
CA ALA A 2 -10.17 -8.27 4.02
C ALA A 2 -10.26 -8.20 5.56
N VAL A 3 -11.46 -7.92 6.09
CA VAL A 3 -11.70 -7.86 7.55
C VAL A 3 -11.35 -9.17 8.26
N ILE A 4 -11.64 -10.32 7.65
CA ILE A 4 -11.35 -11.64 8.23
C ILE A 4 -9.84 -11.87 8.31
N ILE A 5 -9.07 -11.54 7.26
CA ILE A 5 -7.61 -11.65 7.24
C ILE A 5 -6.98 -10.73 8.29
N THR A 6 -7.52 -9.52 8.46
CA THR A 6 -7.07 -8.60 9.51
C THR A 6 -7.36 -9.14 10.91
N LEU A 7 -8.48 -9.83 11.12
CA LEU A 7 -8.80 -10.52 12.37
C LEU A 7 -7.86 -11.70 12.66
N PHE A 8 -7.32 -12.36 11.62
CA PHE A 8 -6.27 -13.36 11.77
C PHE A 8 -4.89 -12.78 12.12
N GLY A 9 -4.74 -11.44 12.14
CA GLY A 9 -3.54 -10.78 12.65
C GLY A 9 -2.27 -11.08 11.86
N ILE A 10 -2.38 -11.44 10.57
CA ILE A 10 -1.22 -11.68 9.70
C ILE A 10 -0.64 -10.33 9.26
N GLU A 11 -0.02 -9.64 10.23
CA GLU A 11 0.75 -8.42 10.02
C GLU A 11 2.23 -8.71 10.30
N ILE A 12 3.08 -8.54 9.30
CA ILE A 12 4.52 -8.72 9.45
C ILE A 12 5.16 -7.34 9.64
N PRO A 13 5.79 -7.03 10.79
CA PRO A 13 6.45 -5.74 10.98
C PRO A 13 7.65 -5.59 10.04
N TYR A 14 7.85 -4.38 9.52
CA TYR A 14 8.99 -4.07 8.66
C TYR A 14 10.24 -3.84 9.54
N PRO A 15 11.29 -4.68 9.45
CA PRO A 15 12.40 -4.65 10.41
C PRO A 15 13.08 -3.28 10.61
N PRO A 16 13.31 -2.45 9.55
CA PRO A 16 13.91 -1.13 9.73
C PRO A 16 13.01 -0.12 10.44
N LEU A 17 11.69 -0.21 10.25
CA LEU A 17 10.69 0.69 10.83
C LEU A 17 9.48 -0.14 11.31
N PRO A 18 9.53 -0.70 12.53
CA PRO A 18 8.54 -1.69 13.01
C PRO A 18 7.09 -1.19 13.13
N TYR A 19 6.88 0.12 13.13
CA TYR A 19 5.54 0.72 13.08
C TYR A 19 4.88 0.58 11.70
N LEU A 20 5.67 0.34 10.63
CA LEU A 20 5.17 -0.06 9.32
C LEU A 20 4.98 -1.58 9.30
N LYS A 21 3.81 -2.03 8.88
CA LYS A 21 3.45 -3.45 8.88
C LYS A 21 2.91 -3.86 7.52
N PHE A 22 3.43 -4.96 7.00
CA PHE A 22 2.86 -5.62 5.82
C PHE A 22 1.56 -6.28 6.23
N ASP A 23 0.47 -5.82 5.63
CA ASP A 23 -0.87 -6.38 5.83
C ASP A 23 -1.34 -7.04 4.53
N LEU A 24 -1.71 -8.32 4.64
CA LEU A 24 -2.25 -9.10 3.53
C LEU A 24 -3.72 -8.76 3.24
N ALA A 25 -4.42 -8.03 4.12
CA ALA A 25 -5.77 -7.58 3.87
C ALA A 25 -5.89 -6.48 2.81
N GLU A 26 -4.77 -5.98 2.26
CA GLU A 26 -4.76 -5.17 1.02
C GLU A 26 -5.04 -6.02 -0.23
N ILE A 27 -4.70 -7.33 -0.21
CA ILE A 27 -4.84 -8.24 -1.35
C ILE A 27 -6.31 -8.32 -1.82
N PRO A 28 -7.32 -8.54 -0.96
CA PRO A 28 -8.71 -8.57 -1.40
C PRO A 28 -9.18 -7.28 -2.07
N SER A 29 -8.72 -6.10 -1.63
CA SER A 29 -9.10 -4.82 -2.22
C SER A 29 -8.57 -4.69 -3.65
N ILE A 30 -7.31 -5.07 -3.89
CA ILE A 30 -6.72 -5.00 -5.24
C ILE A 30 -7.19 -6.15 -6.15
N LEU A 31 -7.55 -7.32 -5.60
CA LEU A 31 -8.22 -8.38 -6.37
C LEU A 31 -9.62 -7.94 -6.82
N THR A 32 -10.34 -7.19 -5.98
CA THR A 32 -11.66 -6.64 -6.33
C THR A 32 -11.56 -5.71 -7.55
N LEU A 33 -10.47 -4.95 -7.67
CA LEU A 33 -10.20 -4.11 -8.84
C LEU A 33 -10.09 -4.94 -10.13
N GLY A 34 -9.49 -6.14 -10.08
CA GLY A 34 -9.35 -7.02 -11.24
C GLY A 34 -10.60 -7.86 -11.57
N LEU A 35 -11.45 -8.13 -10.57
CA LEU A 35 -12.68 -8.93 -10.73
C LEU A 35 -13.89 -8.10 -11.12
N PHE A 36 -13.97 -6.88 -10.60
CA PHE A 36 -15.12 -5.98 -10.75
C PHE A 36 -14.61 -4.68 -11.36
N ASP A 37 -14.70 -3.57 -10.63
CA ASP A 37 -14.26 -2.26 -11.07
C ASP A 37 -13.55 -1.47 -9.95
N VAL A 38 -13.11 -0.26 -10.29
CA VAL A 38 -12.45 0.66 -9.34
C VAL A 38 -13.37 1.04 -8.18
N TRP A 39 -14.68 1.17 -8.40
CA TRP A 39 -15.62 1.60 -7.37
C TRP A 39 -15.81 0.51 -6.31
N CYS A 40 -15.99 -0.74 -6.73
CA CYS A 40 -16.03 -1.90 -5.84
C CYS A 40 -14.73 -2.01 -5.02
N ALA A 41 -13.56 -1.81 -5.65
CA ALA A 41 -12.28 -1.85 -4.95
C ALA A 41 -12.16 -0.75 -3.87
N LEU A 42 -12.60 0.47 -4.19
CA LEU A 42 -12.64 1.59 -3.24
C LEU A 42 -13.66 1.36 -2.11
N CYS A 43 -14.83 0.77 -2.41
CA CYS A 43 -15.80 0.38 -1.40
C CYS A 43 -15.22 -0.64 -0.41
N VAL A 44 -14.54 -1.69 -0.92
CA VAL A 44 -13.88 -2.69 -0.07
C VAL A 44 -12.80 -2.04 0.81
N ALA A 45 -11.98 -1.15 0.24
CA ALA A 45 -10.97 -0.41 0.99
C ALA A 45 -11.60 0.49 2.08
N SER A 46 -12.73 1.15 1.78
CA SER A 46 -13.44 2.04 2.71
C SER A 46 -14.06 1.26 3.85
N ILE A 47 -14.72 0.13 3.56
CA ILE A 47 -15.30 -0.75 4.57
C ILE A 47 -14.20 -1.31 5.48
N HIS A 48 -13.07 -1.72 4.90
CA HIS A 48 -11.93 -2.19 5.67
C HIS A 48 -11.36 -1.08 6.58
N PHE A 49 -11.23 0.16 6.08
CA PHE A 49 -10.80 1.30 6.88
C PHE A 49 -11.73 1.55 8.09
N VAL A 50 -13.04 1.56 7.85
CA VAL A 50 -14.03 1.77 8.91
C VAL A 50 -13.96 0.65 9.94
N ALA A 51 -13.97 -0.60 9.49
CA ALA A 51 -13.86 -1.77 10.37
C ALA A 51 -12.58 -1.74 11.21
N LEU A 52 -11.43 -1.42 10.59
CA LEU A 52 -10.14 -1.36 11.27
C LEU A 52 -10.07 -0.21 12.29
N SER A 53 -10.70 0.93 11.98
CA SER A 53 -10.79 2.07 12.88
C SER A 53 -11.58 1.73 14.14
N PHE A 54 -12.72 1.03 13.99
CA PHE A 54 -13.51 0.56 15.12
C PHE A 54 -12.77 -0.52 15.94
N LEU A 55 -12.13 -1.48 15.28
CA LEU A 55 -11.44 -2.58 15.97
C LEU A 55 -10.20 -2.13 16.76
N ARG A 56 -9.47 -1.12 16.26
CA ARG A 56 -8.23 -0.63 16.91
C ARG A 56 -8.45 0.48 17.93
N GLY A 57 -9.61 1.13 17.92
CA GLY A 57 -9.90 2.28 18.78
C GLY A 57 -9.05 3.53 18.48
N TRP A 58 -8.28 3.54 17.38
CA TRP A 58 -7.45 4.67 16.95
C TRP A 58 -7.51 4.80 15.42
N ILE A 59 -7.63 6.04 14.90
CA ILE A 59 -7.82 6.32 13.47
C ILE A 59 -6.56 6.53 12.59
N LEU A 60 -5.45 7.06 13.13
CA LEU A 60 -4.21 7.36 12.35
C LEU A 60 -3.61 6.15 11.62
N GLY A 61 -3.46 5.01 12.30
CA GLY A 61 -2.92 3.80 11.66
C GLY A 61 -3.81 3.32 10.51
N PRO A 62 -5.12 3.12 10.74
CA PRO A 62 -6.10 2.82 9.69
C PRO A 62 -6.13 3.85 8.56
N SER A 63 -6.05 5.15 8.86
CA SER A 63 -6.11 6.21 7.83
C SER A 63 -4.88 6.19 6.94
N MET A 64 -3.69 5.98 7.51
CA MET A 64 -2.44 5.82 6.74
C MET A 64 -2.51 4.61 5.81
N LYS A 65 -3.05 3.48 6.29
CA LYS A 65 -3.29 2.30 5.44
C LYS A 65 -4.31 2.59 4.34
N TYR A 66 -5.40 3.27 4.66
CA TYR A 66 -6.43 3.62 3.70
C TYR A 66 -5.88 4.50 2.57
N ILE A 67 -5.12 5.55 2.90
CA ILE A 67 -4.43 6.40 1.91
C ILE A 67 -3.52 5.56 1.01
N ALA A 68 -2.75 4.65 1.60
CA ALA A 68 -1.84 3.77 0.86
C ALA A 68 -2.59 2.85 -0.13
N VAL A 69 -3.71 2.26 0.30
CA VAL A 69 -4.52 1.35 -0.53
C VAL A 69 -5.24 2.11 -1.64
N VAL A 70 -5.87 3.24 -1.33
CA VAL A 70 -6.59 4.05 -2.32
C VAL A 70 -5.64 4.59 -3.37
N SER A 71 -4.50 5.14 -2.96
CA SER A 71 -3.47 5.64 -3.89
C SER A 71 -2.93 4.53 -4.80
N MET A 72 -2.73 3.32 -4.27
CA MET A 72 -2.35 2.14 -5.05
C MET A 72 -3.42 1.73 -6.07
N ILE A 73 -4.68 1.61 -5.65
CA ILE A 73 -5.82 1.25 -6.53
C ILE A 73 -5.94 2.26 -7.68
N LEU A 74 -5.95 3.56 -7.36
CA LEU A 74 -6.06 4.62 -8.35
C LEU A 74 -4.86 4.64 -9.30
N GLY A 75 -3.64 4.50 -8.77
CA GLY A 75 -2.45 4.46 -9.61
C GLY A 75 -2.45 3.26 -10.55
N PHE A 76 -2.83 2.09 -10.05
CA PHE A 76 -2.91 0.87 -10.85
C PHE A 76 -3.95 0.98 -11.96
N TYR A 77 -5.14 1.47 -11.63
CA TYR A 77 -6.22 1.74 -12.57
C TYR A 77 -5.81 2.71 -13.69
N LEU A 78 -5.19 3.84 -13.33
CA LEU A 78 -4.69 4.81 -14.31
C LEU A 78 -3.65 4.17 -15.23
N GLY A 79 -2.67 3.44 -14.67
CA GLY A 79 -1.62 2.82 -15.46
C GLY A 79 -2.14 1.79 -16.47
N ILE A 80 -3.15 1.00 -16.12
CA ILE A 80 -3.78 0.07 -17.06
C ILE A 80 -4.50 0.80 -18.19
N ARG A 81 -5.21 1.90 -17.89
CA ARG A 81 -5.90 2.70 -18.92
C ARG A 81 -4.96 3.31 -19.95
N LEU A 82 -3.75 3.67 -19.54
CA LEU A 82 -2.75 4.24 -20.44
C LEU A 82 -2.26 3.23 -21.50
N ARG A 83 -2.29 1.92 -21.20
CA ARG A 83 -1.73 0.86 -22.06
C ARG A 83 -2.55 -0.43 -21.98
N ARG A 84 -3.52 -0.60 -22.88
CA ARG A 84 -4.41 -1.79 -22.92
C ARG A 84 -3.99 -2.89 -23.92
N GLU A 85 -2.92 -2.68 -24.69
CA GLU A 85 -2.56 -3.53 -25.83
C GLU A 85 -2.20 -4.98 -25.45
N SER A 86 -1.58 -5.19 -24.28
CA SER A 86 -1.32 -6.54 -23.77
C SER A 86 -1.41 -6.58 -22.26
N LEU A 87 -1.86 -7.70 -21.70
CA LEU A 87 -2.00 -7.90 -20.26
C LEU A 87 -0.69 -7.58 -19.50
N SER A 88 0.45 -8.08 -19.99
CA SER A 88 1.73 -7.85 -19.35
C SER A 88 2.14 -6.37 -19.38
N ARG A 89 1.92 -5.68 -20.50
CA ARG A 89 2.18 -4.23 -20.57
C ARG A 89 1.24 -3.46 -19.66
N ALA A 90 -0.07 -3.72 -19.74
CA ALA A 90 -1.07 -3.09 -18.87
C ALA A 90 -0.70 -3.25 -17.39
N PHE A 91 -0.33 -4.47 -16.98
CA PHE A 91 0.09 -4.76 -15.62
C PHE A 91 1.36 -3.99 -15.21
N ILE A 92 2.39 -3.97 -16.06
CA ILE A 92 3.64 -3.23 -15.78
C ILE A 92 3.35 -1.74 -15.62
N TYR A 93 2.58 -1.14 -16.53
CA TYR A 93 2.23 0.28 -16.45
C TYR A 93 1.35 0.58 -15.23
N GLY A 94 0.39 -0.30 -14.93
CA GLY A 94 -0.40 -0.27 -13.70
C GLY A 94 0.50 -0.27 -12.46
N LEU A 95 1.44 -1.21 -12.38
CA LEU A 95 2.36 -1.33 -11.25
C LEU A 95 3.26 -0.10 -11.09
N LEU A 96 3.84 0.40 -12.19
CA LEU A 96 4.68 1.60 -12.16
C LEU A 96 3.90 2.82 -11.68
N MET A 97 2.68 3.02 -12.20
CA MET A 97 1.84 4.14 -11.82
C MET A 97 1.35 4.02 -10.37
N ALA A 98 1.05 2.80 -9.91
CA ALA A 98 0.75 2.50 -8.52
C ALA A 98 1.92 2.85 -7.59
N PHE A 99 3.15 2.49 -7.96
CA PHE A 99 4.35 2.86 -7.19
C PHE A 99 4.50 4.37 -7.08
N VAL A 100 4.42 5.09 -8.21
CA VAL A 100 4.60 6.54 -8.22
C VAL A 100 3.55 7.22 -7.33
N ILE A 101 2.27 6.91 -7.53
CA ILE A 101 1.19 7.55 -6.79
C ILE A 101 1.22 7.15 -5.31
N ARG A 102 1.46 5.88 -4.97
CA ARG A 102 1.54 5.43 -3.57
C ARG A 102 2.75 6.04 -2.86
N CYS A 103 3.93 6.01 -3.46
CA CYS A 103 5.13 6.61 -2.86
C CYS A 103 4.97 8.12 -2.67
N ALA A 104 4.40 8.85 -3.63
CA ALA A 104 4.14 10.27 -3.49
C ALA A 104 3.14 10.54 -2.36
N SER A 105 1.99 9.85 -2.36
CA SER A 105 0.94 10.02 -1.35
C SER A 105 1.45 9.69 0.05
N MET A 106 2.18 8.58 0.20
CA MET A 106 2.72 8.14 1.48
C MET A 106 3.89 8.98 1.94
N SER A 107 4.70 9.56 1.05
CA SER A 107 5.74 10.50 1.46
C SER A 107 5.14 11.78 2.04
N ILE A 108 4.10 12.32 1.39
CA ILE A 108 3.37 13.50 1.88
C ILE A 108 2.67 13.17 3.21
N ALA A 109 1.95 12.05 3.28
CA ALA A 109 1.23 11.65 4.47
C ALA A 109 2.18 11.42 5.65
N ASN A 110 3.28 10.68 5.47
CA ASN A 110 4.27 10.50 6.52
C ASN A 110 4.94 11.81 6.92
N TYR A 111 5.21 12.70 5.97
CA TYR A 111 5.73 14.03 6.30
C TYR A 111 4.80 14.79 7.24
N VAL A 112 3.51 14.83 6.92
CA VAL A 112 2.49 15.50 7.73
C VAL A 112 2.36 14.84 9.11
N VAL A 113 2.32 13.50 9.15
CA VAL A 113 2.20 12.75 10.41
C VAL A 113 3.39 13.00 11.33
N LEU A 114 4.60 12.85 10.81
CA LEU A 114 5.83 12.98 11.60
C LEU A 114 6.11 14.41 12.04
N LYS A 115 5.65 15.42 11.29
CA LYS A 115 5.90 16.82 11.62
C LYS A 115 4.80 17.44 12.51
N PHE A 116 3.54 17.14 12.23
CA PHE A 116 2.41 17.87 12.83
C PHE A 116 1.52 17.03 13.74
N ILE A 117 1.34 15.74 13.44
CA ILE A 117 0.36 14.92 14.17
C ILE A 117 1.01 14.19 15.34
N SER A 118 2.17 13.57 15.11
CA SER A 118 2.87 12.82 16.15
C SER A 118 4.39 12.84 15.95
N PRO A 119 5.05 13.93 16.39
CA PRO A 119 6.51 14.09 16.31
C PRO A 119 7.30 12.99 17.04
N SER A 120 6.69 12.35 18.03
CA SER A 120 7.31 11.23 18.75
C SER A 120 7.68 10.05 17.83
N PHE A 121 6.94 9.83 16.74
CA PHE A 121 7.28 8.79 15.76
C PHE A 121 8.56 9.10 14.97
N LEU A 122 8.93 10.37 14.83
CA LEU A 122 10.19 10.75 14.18
C LEU A 122 11.38 10.24 15.00
N ASN A 123 11.34 10.51 16.31
CA ASN A 123 12.40 10.09 17.24
C ASN A 123 12.47 8.56 17.33
N TYR A 124 11.31 7.90 17.40
CA TYR A 124 11.22 6.44 17.41
C TYR A 124 11.76 5.82 16.11
N GLY A 125 11.36 6.35 14.95
CA GLY A 125 11.84 5.88 13.65
C GLY A 125 13.34 6.10 13.47
N ALA A 126 13.88 7.23 13.95
CA ALA A 126 15.31 7.50 13.93
C ALA A 126 16.06 6.48 14.79
N GLU A 127 15.58 6.17 16.00
CA GLU A 127 16.20 5.16 16.87
C GLU A 127 16.18 3.76 16.25
N CYS A 128 15.06 3.35 15.65
CA CYS A 128 14.96 2.07 14.93
C CYS A 128 15.96 1.99 13.78
N LEU A 129 16.06 3.04 12.96
CA LEU A 129 17.00 3.07 11.84
C LEU A 129 18.46 3.13 12.31
N SER A 130 18.76 3.89 13.36
CA SER A 130 20.12 3.93 13.93
C SER A 130 20.57 2.55 14.38
N ARG A 131 19.68 1.78 15.02
CA ARG A 131 19.96 0.39 15.42
C ARG A 131 20.08 -0.55 14.23
N PHE A 132 19.22 -0.39 13.22
CA PHE A 132 19.21 -1.25 12.04
C PHE A 132 20.45 -1.04 11.14
N LEU A 133 20.86 0.21 10.96
CA LEU A 133 21.98 0.60 10.11
C LEU A 133 23.32 0.71 10.86
N ASN A 134 23.28 0.67 12.20
CA ASN A 134 24.45 0.86 13.06
C ASN A 134 25.18 2.21 12.83
N ILE A 135 24.41 3.28 12.60
CA ILE A 135 24.89 4.67 12.40
C ILE A 135 24.02 5.65 13.19
N ASP A 136 24.50 6.85 13.49
CA ASP A 136 23.62 7.89 14.07
C ASP A 136 22.82 8.62 12.98
N VAL A 137 21.58 8.17 12.80
CA VAL A 137 20.64 8.72 11.83
C VAL A 137 20.21 10.16 12.15
N ARG A 138 20.37 10.63 13.41
CA ARG A 138 19.97 11.99 13.81
C ARG A 138 20.89 13.04 13.20
N GLU A 139 22.19 12.75 13.10
CA GLU A 139 23.18 13.66 12.52
C GLU A 139 23.06 13.76 10.99
N ILE A 140 22.57 12.71 10.33
CA ILE A 140 22.54 12.56 8.86
C ILE A 140 21.24 13.12 8.25
N GLY A 141 20.19 13.30 9.06
CA GLY A 141 18.88 13.78 8.61
C GLY A 141 17.80 12.70 8.68
N ALA A 142 17.38 12.39 9.91
CA ALA A 142 16.38 11.37 10.22
C ALA A 142 15.13 11.37 9.34
N MET A 143 14.59 12.56 9.04
CA MET A 143 13.39 12.69 8.21
C MET A 143 13.57 12.12 6.81
N GLY A 144 14.70 12.43 6.16
CA GLY A 144 14.98 11.97 4.80
C GLY A 144 15.12 10.45 4.74
N LEU A 145 15.89 9.88 5.67
CA LEU A 145 16.07 8.44 5.76
C LEU A 145 14.76 7.71 6.07
N ILE A 146 13.94 8.21 6.98
CA ILE A 146 12.62 7.62 7.27
C ILE A 146 11.74 7.63 6.02
N VAL A 147 11.70 8.73 5.26
CA VAL A 147 10.91 8.81 4.01
C VAL A 147 11.42 7.81 2.97
N VAL A 148 12.74 7.67 2.80
CA VAL A 148 13.35 6.70 1.88
C VAL A 148 12.99 5.25 2.26
N PHE A 149 13.17 4.88 3.53
CA PHE A 149 12.82 3.54 4.00
C PHE A 149 11.31 3.27 3.92
N THR A 150 10.50 4.30 4.11
CA THR A 150 9.05 4.20 3.93
C THR A 150 8.68 4.04 2.46
N ALA A 151 9.37 4.68 1.53
CA ALA A 151 9.18 4.46 0.10
C ALA A 151 9.55 3.03 -0.30
N ILE A 152 10.68 2.51 0.20
CA ILE A 152 11.07 1.10 -0.01
C ILE A 152 9.99 0.16 0.51
N PHE A 153 9.51 0.38 1.73
CA PHE A 153 8.40 -0.38 2.32
C PHE A 153 7.16 -0.37 1.40
N ASN A 154 6.76 0.80 0.91
CA ASN A 154 5.57 0.92 0.05
C ASN A 154 5.73 0.21 -1.30
N VAL A 155 6.93 0.21 -1.90
CA VAL A 155 7.23 -0.55 -3.12
C VAL A 155 7.11 -2.05 -2.85
N LEU A 156 7.75 -2.55 -1.80
CA LEU A 156 7.70 -3.97 -1.42
C LEU A 156 6.26 -4.42 -1.13
N HIS A 157 5.49 -3.60 -0.41
CA HIS A 157 4.11 -3.93 -0.05
C HIS A 157 3.18 -3.89 -1.28
N THR A 158 3.42 -2.98 -2.21
CA THR A 158 2.68 -2.93 -3.48
C THR A 158 3.00 -4.16 -4.34
N LEU A 159 4.27 -4.58 -4.42
CA LEU A 159 4.65 -5.81 -5.12
C LEU A 159 3.95 -7.04 -4.53
N LEU A 160 3.99 -7.17 -3.20
CA LEU A 160 3.32 -8.23 -2.47
C LEU A 160 1.82 -8.30 -2.81
N SER A 161 1.16 -7.13 -2.91
CA SER A 161 -0.27 -7.03 -3.21
C SER A 161 -0.60 -7.24 -4.69
N ALA A 162 0.28 -6.80 -5.61
CA ALA A 162 0.04 -6.85 -7.04
C ALA A 162 0.33 -8.22 -7.67
N LEU A 163 1.22 -9.03 -7.09
CA LEU A 163 1.53 -10.37 -7.60
C LEU A 163 0.30 -11.30 -7.68
N PRO A 164 -0.53 -11.44 -6.62
CA PRO A 164 -1.79 -12.17 -6.71
C PRO A 164 -2.72 -11.64 -7.80
N LEU A 165 -2.77 -10.32 -8.00
CA LEU A 165 -3.58 -9.70 -9.04
C LEU A 165 -3.11 -10.10 -10.45
N TYR A 166 -1.81 -10.14 -10.71
CA TYR A 166 -1.30 -10.61 -12.00
C TYR A 166 -1.74 -12.05 -12.32
N VAL A 167 -1.63 -12.94 -11.33
CA VAL A 167 -2.04 -14.34 -11.47
C VAL A 167 -3.53 -14.43 -11.78
N LEU A 168 -4.36 -13.64 -11.08
CA LEU A 168 -5.79 -13.55 -11.33
C LEU A 168 -6.09 -13.05 -12.75
N MET A 169 -5.55 -11.90 -13.17
CA MET A 169 -5.84 -11.32 -14.49
C MET A 169 -5.38 -12.25 -15.63
N ARG A 170 -4.27 -12.96 -15.44
CA ARG A 170 -3.79 -13.98 -16.39
C ARG A 170 -4.77 -15.13 -16.51
N GLU A 171 -5.35 -15.58 -15.40
CA GLU A 171 -6.34 -16.66 -15.39
C GLU A 171 -7.67 -16.21 -16.02
N LEU A 172 -8.13 -14.99 -15.74
CA LEU A 172 -9.31 -14.41 -16.39
C LEU A 172 -9.13 -14.38 -17.92
N LYS A 173 -7.99 -13.86 -18.39
CA LYS A 173 -7.65 -13.85 -19.81
C LYS A 173 -7.62 -15.27 -20.40
N ARG A 174 -7.04 -16.24 -19.70
CA ARG A 174 -6.97 -17.64 -20.16
C ARG A 174 -8.36 -18.28 -20.32
N ARG A 175 -9.33 -17.87 -19.49
CA ARG A 175 -10.73 -18.33 -19.54
C ARG A 175 -11.60 -17.53 -20.50
N GLY A 176 -11.04 -16.57 -21.23
CA GLY A 176 -11.82 -15.69 -22.13
C GLY A 176 -12.68 -14.66 -21.41
N ILE A 177 -12.49 -14.46 -20.11
CA ILE A 177 -13.19 -13.44 -19.34
C ILE A 177 -12.48 -12.09 -19.56
N PRO A 178 -13.20 -11.02 -19.94
CA PRO A 178 -12.62 -9.70 -20.12
C PRO A 178 -11.99 -9.20 -18.81
N TRP A 179 -10.67 -9.03 -18.82
CA TRP A 179 -9.90 -8.57 -17.65
C TRP A 179 -9.82 -7.04 -17.53
N TYR A 180 -10.42 -6.30 -18.47
CA TYR A 180 -10.29 -4.84 -18.59
C TYR A 180 -11.62 -4.08 -18.49
N GLU A 181 -12.78 -4.76 -18.43
CA GLU A 181 -14.09 -4.11 -18.51
C GLU A 181 -14.36 -3.15 -17.33
N GLY A 182 -13.76 -3.39 -16.17
CA GLY A 182 -13.79 -2.47 -15.02
C GLY A 182 -12.51 -1.67 -14.75
N LEU A 183 -11.49 -1.82 -15.61
CA LEU A 183 -10.14 -1.21 -15.49
C LEU A 183 -9.91 -0.14 -16.58
#